data_AF-A0AAW2H322-F1
#
_entry.id   AF-A0AAW2H322-F1
#
_cell.length_a   1.000
_cell.length_b   1.000
_cell.length_c   1.000
_cell.angle_alpha   90.00
_cell.angle_beta   90.00
_cell.angle_gamma   90.00
#
_symmetry.space_group_name_H-M   'P 1'
#
loop_
_entity.id
_entity.type
_entity.pdbx_description
1 polymer ?
#
loop_
_entity_poly.entity_id
_entity_poly.type
_entity_poly.pdbx_seq_one_letter_code
_entity_poly.pdbx_strand_id
1 'polypeptide(L)'
;MFLYIAKTLEVFVFCYAGEFLSSKSKSISDVVYESLWYDMVPSDRRILLFIMVRSQKRLTITAGKVFDLTLEGFMSVMKASASYMSVLHAMY
;
A
#
# COMPACT_ATOMS: atom_id res chain seq x y z
N MET A 1 -22.97 -4.41 13.35
CA MET A 1 -22.50 -3.10 12.85
C MET A 1 -21.18 -2.64 13.48
N PHE A 2 -21.08 -2.49 14.80
CA PHE A 2 -19.85 -2.03 15.47
C PHE A 2 -18.60 -2.88 15.17
N LEU A 3 -18.71 -4.21 15.24
CA LEU A 3 -17.60 -5.13 14.93
C LEU A 3 -17.15 -5.04 13.47
N TYR A 4 -18.10 -4.82 12.54
CA TYR A 4 -17.80 -4.64 11.12
C TYR A 4 -17.00 -3.36 10.89
N ILE A 5 -17.43 -2.25 11.50
CA ILE A 5 -16.73 -0.96 11.41
C ILE A 5 -15.32 -1.07 12.00
N ALA A 6 -15.17 -1.73 13.16
CA ALA A 6 -13.86 -1.93 13.79
C ALA A 6 -12.89 -2.70 12.87
N LYS A 7 -13.34 -3.77 12.22
CA LYS A 7 -12.50 -4.56 11.31
C LYS A 7 -12.14 -3.83 10.03
N THR A 8 -13.09 -3.10 9.47
CA THR A 8 -12.87 -2.24 8.30
C THR A 8 -11.87 -1.13 8.60
N LEU A 9 -11.93 -0.53 9.79
CA LEU A 9 -10.99 0.50 10.24
C LEU A 9 -9.58 -0.06 10.46
N GLU A 10 -9.47 -1.24 11.08
CA GLU A 10 -8.19 -1.92 11.32
C GLU A 10 -7.48 -2.20 9.98
N VAL A 11 -8.20 -2.76 9.00
CA VAL A 11 -7.68 -2.98 7.64
C VAL A 11 -7.30 -1.66 6.95
N PHE A 12 -8.12 -0.61 7.09
CA PHE A 12 -7.84 0.71 6.52
C PHE A 12 -6.53 1.30 7.02
N VAL A 13 -6.25 1.21 8.33
CA VAL A 13 -5.00 1.71 8.93
C VAL A 13 -3.77 1.00 8.34
N PHE A 14 -3.85 -0.32 8.16
CA PHE A 14 -2.75 -1.08 7.53
C PHE A 14 -2.55 -0.71 6.06
N CYS A 15 -3.62 -0.57 5.27
CA CYS A 15 -3.54 -0.12 3.87
C CYS A 15 -2.93 1.28 3.76
N TYR A 16 -3.38 2.21 4.62
CA TYR A 16 -2.92 3.59 4.63
C TYR A 16 -1.44 3.70 5.02
N ALA A 17 -1.02 2.98 6.05
CA ALA A 17 0.40 2.94 6.45
C ALA A 17 1.30 2.36 5.35
N GLY A 18 0.84 1.32 4.64
CA GLY A 18 1.55 0.72 3.50
C GLY A 18 1.72 1.69 2.33
N GLU A 19 0.64 2.36 1.90
CA GLU A 19 0.68 3.36 0.84
C GLU A 19 1.52 4.59 1.23
N PHE A 20 1.39 5.10 2.46
CA PHE A 20 2.17 6.23 2.94
C PHE A 20 3.68 5.93 2.95
N LEU A 21 4.06 4.76 3.49
CA LEU A 21 5.45 4.33 3.53
C LEU A 21 5.99 4.12 2.11
N SER A 22 5.21 3.52 1.20
CA SER A 22 5.58 3.31 -0.20
C SER A 22 5.76 4.63 -0.94
N SER A 23 4.86 5.60 -0.75
CA SER A 23 4.95 6.92 -1.37
C SER A 23 6.17 7.69 -0.88
N LYS A 24 6.44 7.65 0.43
CA LYS A 24 7.62 8.29 1.01
C LYS A 24 8.91 7.62 0.52
N SER A 25 8.94 6.30 0.46
CA SER A 25 10.09 5.55 -0.05
C SER A 25 10.38 5.85 -1.52
N LYS A 26 9.35 6.06 -2.34
CA LYS A 26 9.50 6.47 -3.74
C LYS A 26 10.11 7.87 -3.87
N SER A 27 9.63 8.83 -3.09
CA SER A 27 10.22 10.18 -3.07
C SER A 27 11.70 10.18 -2.63
N ILE A 28 12.07 9.33 -1.66
CA ILE A 28 13.46 9.17 -1.23
C ILE A 28 14.28 8.53 -2.36
N SER A 29 13.74 7.51 -3.03
CA SER A 29 14.40 6.87 -4.17
C SER A 29 14.65 7.87 -5.31
N ASP A 30 13.70 8.74 -5.63
CA ASP A 30 13.85 9.74 -6.69
C ASP A 30 14.95 10.76 -6.33
N VAL A 31 14.98 11.24 -5.09
CA VAL A 31 16.03 12.17 -4.60
C VAL A 31 17.41 11.50 -4.60
N VAL A 32 17.51 10.22 -4.21
CA VAL A 32 18.78 9.49 -4.28
C VAL A 32 19.20 9.24 -5.74
N TYR A 33 18.24 9.02 -6.65
CA TYR A 33 18.54 8.85 -8.07
C TYR A 33 19.09 10.14 -8.70
N GLU A 34 18.60 11.30 -8.28
CA GLU A 34 19.16 12.62 -8.67
C GLU A 34 20.47 12.98 -7.97
N SER A 35 20.81 12.31 -6.85
CA SER A 35 22.11 12.51 -6.20
C SER A 35 23.24 11.93 -7.08
N LEU A 36 24.46 12.48 -7.00
CA LEU A 36 25.63 11.95 -7.73
C LEU A 36 26.09 10.59 -7.16
N TRP A 37 25.25 9.57 -7.24
CA TRP A 37 25.51 8.20 -6.75
C TRP A 37 26.66 7.51 -7.48
N TYR A 38 27.04 8.02 -8.63
CA TYR A 38 28.21 7.60 -9.40
C TYR A 38 29.53 8.02 -8.76
N ASP A 39 29.56 9.07 -7.94
CA ASP A 39 30.77 9.56 -7.22
C ASP A 39 30.90 9.00 -5.80
N MET A 40 29.90 8.24 -5.31
CA MET A 40 29.93 7.68 -3.96
C MET A 40 30.75 6.38 -3.85
N VAL A 41 31.27 6.14 -2.65
CA VAL A 41 32.04 4.93 -2.28
C VAL A 41 31.26 3.66 -2.67
N PRO A 42 31.91 2.64 -3.26
CA PRO A 42 31.24 1.45 -3.77
C PRO A 42 30.45 0.64 -2.72
N SER A 43 30.79 0.76 -1.43
CA SER A 43 30.01 0.17 -0.32
C SER A 43 28.63 0.80 -0.20
N ASP A 44 28.57 2.13 -0.28
CA ASP A 44 27.37 2.91 -0.01
C ASP A 44 26.44 2.87 -1.23
N ARG A 45 27.01 2.86 -2.44
CA ARG A 45 26.28 2.62 -3.69
C ARG A 45 25.47 1.33 -3.63
N ARG A 46 26.04 0.25 -3.11
CA ARG A 46 25.38 -1.06 -3.07
C ARG A 46 24.21 -1.06 -2.08
N ILE A 47 24.36 -0.40 -0.94
CA ILE A 47 23.29 -0.21 0.05
C ILE A 47 22.17 0.65 -0.54
N LEU A 48 22.50 1.75 -1.22
CA LEU A 48 21.51 2.61 -1.89
C LEU A 48 20.75 1.88 -3.00
N LEU A 49 21.43 1.04 -3.80
CA LEU A 49 20.78 0.19 -4.80
C LEU A 49 19.81 -0.83 -4.17
N PHE A 50 20.19 -1.45 -3.06
CA PHE A 50 19.28 -2.34 -2.33
C PHE A 50 18.08 -1.58 -1.78
N ILE A 51 18.27 -0.37 -1.25
CA ILE A 51 17.18 0.48 -0.76
C ILE A 51 16.27 0.90 -1.92
N MET A 52 16.79 1.30 -3.08
CA MET A 52 16.00 1.63 -4.28
C MET A 52 15.21 0.43 -4.79
N VAL A 53 15.84 -0.75 -4.93
CA VAL A 53 15.15 -1.96 -5.40
C VAL A 53 14.07 -2.41 -4.41
N ARG A 54 14.32 -2.28 -3.10
CA ARG A 54 13.29 -2.55 -2.08
C ARG A 54 12.20 -1.49 -2.03
N SER A 55 12.52 -0.24 -2.31
CA SER A 55 11.59 0.91 -2.39
C SER A 55 10.66 0.83 -3.60
N GLN A 56 11.20 0.42 -4.76
CA GLN A 56 10.41 0.19 -5.97
C GLN A 56 9.49 -1.02 -5.85
N LYS A 57 9.81 -1.95 -4.95
CA LYS A 57 8.90 -3.02 -4.58
C LYS A 57 7.80 -2.40 -3.72
N ARG A 58 6.73 -1.93 -4.39
CA ARG A 58 5.45 -1.52 -3.78
C ARG A 58 5.20 -2.46 -2.61
N LEU A 59 5.13 -1.92 -1.39
CA LEU A 59 4.73 -2.70 -0.22
C LEU A 59 3.22 -2.92 -0.32
N THR A 60 2.78 -3.56 -1.41
CA THR A 60 1.42 -4.06 -1.54
C THR A 60 1.31 -5.19 -0.54
N ILE A 61 0.64 -4.89 0.57
CA ILE A 61 0.20 -5.93 1.48
C ILE A 61 -0.84 -6.72 0.68
N THR A 62 -0.47 -7.86 0.11
CA THR A 62 -1.43 -8.66 -0.65
C THR A 62 -2.22 -9.51 0.33
N ALA A 63 -3.54 -9.32 0.42
CA ALA A 63 -4.41 -10.22 1.17
C ALA A 63 -4.42 -11.57 0.46
N GLY A 64 -3.76 -12.58 1.05
CA GLY A 64 -3.77 -13.95 0.56
C GLY A 64 -3.19 -14.16 -0.84
N LYS A 65 -2.39 -13.23 -1.39
CA LYS A 65 -1.84 -13.28 -2.76
C LYS A 65 -2.87 -13.10 -3.89
N VAL A 66 -4.13 -12.79 -3.56
CA VAL A 66 -5.25 -12.69 -4.52
C VAL A 66 -5.77 -11.26 -4.68
N PHE A 67 -5.60 -10.41 -3.65
CA PHE A 67 -6.06 -9.02 -3.66
C PHE A 67 -4.96 -8.10 -3.15
N ASP A 68 -4.54 -7.14 -3.97
CA ASP A 68 -3.67 -6.07 -3.49
C ASP A 68 -4.48 -5.18 -2.53
N LEU A 69 -4.05 -5.08 -1.27
CA LEU A 69 -4.62 -4.14 -0.30
C LEU A 69 -4.11 -2.72 -0.61
N THR A 70 -4.52 -2.21 -1.77
CA THR A 70 -4.44 -0.78 -2.07
C THR A 70 -5.69 -0.09 -1.51
N LEU A 71 -5.60 1.22 -1.29
CA LEU A 71 -6.76 2.04 -0.90
C LEU A 71 -7.93 1.86 -1.90
N GLU A 72 -7.61 1.71 -3.19
CA GLU A 72 -8.57 1.44 -4.26
C GLU A 72 -9.22 0.06 -4.12
N GLY A 73 -8.43 -0.99 -3.85
CA GLY A 73 -8.95 -2.35 -3.61
C GLY A 73 -9.89 -2.41 -2.42
N PHE A 74 -9.52 -1.75 -1.32
CA PHE A 74 -10.37 -1.61 -0.13
C PHE A 74 -11.68 -0.88 -0.45
N MET A 75 -11.63 0.21 -1.22
CA MET A 75 -12.81 0.98 -1.61
C MET A 75 -13.76 0.17 -2.49
N SER A 76 -13.21 -0.66 -3.39
CA SER A 76 -13.99 -1.58 -4.23
C SER A 76 -14.72 -2.63 -3.39
N VAL A 77 -14.04 -3.25 -2.43
CA VAL A 77 -14.66 -4.21 -1.50
C VAL A 77 -15.75 -3.56 -0.65
N MET A 78 -15.50 -2.35 -0.15
CA MET A 78 -16.50 -1.57 0.58
C MET A 78 -17.73 -1.27 -0.28
N LYS A 79 -17.53 -0.88 -1.54
CA LYS A 79 -18.63 -0.61 -2.48
C LYS A 79 -19.44 -1.88 -2.78
N ALA A 80 -18.78 -3.01 -3.01
CA ALA A 80 -19.44 -4.30 -3.20
C ALA A 80 -20.25 -4.69 -1.96
N SER A 81 -19.67 -4.57 -0.75
CA SER A 81 -20.37 -4.89 0.50
C SER A 81 -21.64 -4.04 0.70
N ALA A 82 -21.56 -2.73 0.42
CA ALA A 82 -22.72 -1.85 0.48
C ALA A 82 -23.78 -2.22 -0.57
N SER A 83 -23.36 -2.57 -1.79
CA SER A 83 -24.27 -3.04 -2.83
C SER A 83 -25.01 -4.32 -2.43
N TYR A 84 -24.31 -5.30 -1.85
CA TYR A 84 -24.94 -6.53 -1.36
C TYR A 84 -25.94 -6.23 -0.23
N MET A 85 -25.59 -5.35 0.70
CA MET A 85 -26.49 -4.90 1.76
C MET A 85 -27.74 -4.22 1.20
N SER A 86 -27.60 -3.35 0.20
CA SER A 86 -28.74 -2.70 -0.47
C SER A 86 -29.66 -3.69 -1.18
N VAL A 87 -29.09 -4.69 -1.86
CA VAL A 87 -29.90 -5.74 -2.53
C VAL A 87 -30.66 -6.57 -1.50
N LEU A 88 -30.00 -6.98 -0.41
CA LEU A 88 -30.65 -7.70 0.69
C LEU A 88 -31.78 -6.89 1.31
N HIS A 89 -31.58 -5.59 1.52
CA HIS A 89 -32.62 -4.69 2.03
C HIS A 89 -33.75 -4.46 1.01
N ALA A 90 -33.48 -4.52 -0.30
CA ALA A 90 -34.53 -4.37 -1.31
C ALA A 90 -35.36 -5.65 -1.50
N MET A 91 -34.78 -6.82 -1.20
CA MET A 91 -35.45 -8.12 -1.31
C MET A 91 -36.24 -8.53 -0.07
N TYR A 92 -35.94 -7.95 1.09
CA TYR A 92 -36.64 -8.18 2.36
C TYR A 92 -37.45 -6.94 2.73
#